data_AF-A0A3M1Y4B6-F1
#
_entry.id   AF-A0A3M1Y4B6-F1
#
_cell.length_a   1.000
_cell.length_b   1.000
_cell.length_c   1.000
_cell.angle_alpha   90.00
_cell.angle_beta   90.00
_cell.angle_gamma   90.00
#
_symmetry.space_group_name_H-M   'P 1'
#
loop_
_entity.id
_entity.type
_entity.pdbx_description
1 polymer ?
#
loop_
_entity_poly.entity_id
_entity_poly.type
_entity_poly.pdbx_seq_one_letter_code
_entity_poly.pdbx_strand_id
1 'polypeptide(L)'
;MAWFKKTNSKNSERRVKIPEGLWIKCNNCKEIIYKKEVDRNLQVCPKCNYHFRITASERLKLLIDPNSFKEFAEDIMPSDPLGFKDTKPYSERLKTYQEKTGQKEAAIAGEAKIKGMDIIIV
;
A
#
# COMPACT_ATOMS: atom_id res chain seq x y z
N MET A 1 7.00 5.56 -67.61
CA MET A 1 7.99 5.53 -66.51
C MET A 1 7.42 6.29 -65.32
N ALA A 2 6.72 5.59 -64.41
CA ALA A 2 6.19 6.21 -63.19
C ALA A 2 7.10 5.81 -62.01
N TRP A 3 8.02 6.72 -61.71
CA TRP A 3 9.01 6.64 -60.64
C TRP A 3 8.39 7.10 -59.34
N PHE A 4 7.64 6.23 -58.67
CA PHE A 4 7.28 6.43 -57.26
C PHE A 4 7.58 5.14 -56.49
N LYS A 5 8.84 5.01 -56.05
CA LYS A 5 9.24 3.99 -55.08
C LYS A 5 8.68 4.39 -53.72
N LYS A 6 7.70 3.62 -53.22
CA LYS A 6 7.30 3.66 -51.81
C LYS A 6 8.52 3.32 -50.96
N THR A 7 9.04 4.30 -50.24
CA THR A 7 10.06 4.07 -49.22
C THR A 7 9.38 3.38 -48.04
N ASN A 8 9.74 2.12 -47.82
CA ASN A 8 9.28 1.36 -46.67
C ASN A 8 9.99 1.90 -45.42
N SER A 9 9.40 2.93 -44.81
CA SER A 9 9.80 3.44 -43.50
C SER A 9 9.63 2.30 -42.50
N LYS A 10 10.73 1.61 -42.18
CA LYS A 10 10.83 0.73 -41.02
C LYS A 10 10.64 1.60 -39.78
N ASN A 11 9.38 1.84 -39.40
CA ASN A 11 9.06 2.49 -38.16
C ASN A 11 9.43 1.48 -37.07
N SER A 12 10.60 1.64 -36.47
CA SER A 12 10.98 0.87 -35.29
C SER A 12 9.95 1.22 -34.21
N GLU A 13 8.96 0.36 -34.01
CA GLU A 13 8.03 0.46 -32.89
C GLU A 13 8.87 0.47 -31.61
N ARG A 14 9.15 1.68 -31.10
CA ARG A 14 9.61 1.84 -29.74
C ARG A 14 8.47 1.34 -28.87
N ARG A 15 8.51 0.07 -28.49
CA ARG A 15 7.61 -0.53 -27.51
C ARG A 15 7.80 0.27 -26.22
N VAL A 16 6.90 1.21 -25.99
CA VAL A 16 6.82 1.95 -24.74
C VAL A 16 6.54 0.89 -23.67
N LYS A 17 7.54 0.60 -22.83
CA LYS A 17 7.36 -0.27 -21.67
C LYS A 17 6.44 0.45 -20.70
N ILE A 18 5.15 0.19 -20.80
CA ILE A 18 4.14 0.72 -19.88
C ILE A 18 4.42 0.07 -18.52
N PRO A 19 4.71 0.86 -17.46
CA PRO A 19 4.87 0.32 -16.13
C PRO A 19 3.58 -0.40 -15.70
N GLU A 20 3.71 -1.63 -15.22
CA GLU A 20 2.59 -2.34 -14.59
C GLU A 20 2.13 -1.59 -13.33
N GLY A 21 0.83 -1.62 -13.04
CA GLY A 21 0.28 -1.02 -11.81
C GLY A 21 -0.03 0.48 -11.86
N LEU A 22 -0.03 1.10 -13.04
CA LEU A 22 -0.47 2.50 -13.20
C LEU A 22 -1.96 2.72 -12.97
N TRP A 23 -2.77 1.67 -13.10
CA TRP A 23 -4.22 1.73 -13.02
C TRP A 23 -4.72 0.78 -11.94
N ILE A 24 -5.72 1.21 -11.18
CA ILE A 24 -6.40 0.40 -10.16
C ILE A 24 -7.90 0.40 -10.43
N LYS A 25 -8.56 -0.71 -10.13
CA LYS A 25 -10.02 -0.82 -10.20
C LYS A 25 -10.62 -0.51 -8.84
N CYS A 26 -11.58 0.41 -8.76
CA CYS A 26 -12.29 0.67 -7.51
C CYS A 26 -13.14 -0.53 -7.10
N ASN A 27 -13.06 -0.95 -5.83
CA ASN A 27 -13.87 -2.07 -5.33
C ASN A 27 -15.36 -1.72 -5.24
N ASN A 28 -15.71 -0.44 -5.10
CA ASN A 28 -17.09 0.05 -5.01
C ASN A 28 -17.68 0.35 -6.40
N CYS A 29 -17.29 1.45 -7.04
CA CYS A 29 -17.87 1.88 -8.32
C CYS A 29 -17.34 1.14 -9.56
N LYS A 30 -16.36 0.25 -9.43
CA LYS A 30 -15.73 -0.53 -10.51
C LYS A 30 -15.02 0.28 -11.60
N GLU A 31 -14.92 1.60 -11.47
CA GLU A 31 -14.15 2.43 -12.39
C GLU A 31 -12.65 2.13 -12.30
N ILE A 32 -11.96 2.32 -13.43
CA ILE A 32 -10.51 2.22 -13.55
C ILE A 32 -9.92 3.62 -13.34
N ILE A 33 -9.07 3.75 -12.33
CA ILE A 33 -8.55 5.03 -11.86
C ILE A 33 -7.03 4.98 -11.91
N TYR A 34 -6.40 6.11 -12.21
CA TYR A 34 -4.96 6.22 -12.21
C TYR A 34 -4.42 6.16 -10.77
N LYS A 35 -3.51 5.22 -10.49
CA LYS A 35 -3.04 4.93 -9.12
C LYS A 35 -2.48 6.17 -8.42
N LYS A 36 -1.67 6.99 -9.12
CA LYS A 36 -1.10 8.21 -8.54
C LYS A 36 -2.14 9.27 -8.17
N GLU A 37 -3.32 9.23 -8.79
CA GLU A 37 -4.43 10.11 -8.41
C GLU A 37 -5.01 9.69 -7.06
N VAL A 38 -5.20 8.38 -6.88
CA VAL A 38 -5.64 7.80 -5.60
C VAL A 38 -4.60 8.01 -4.50
N ASP A 39 -3.31 7.85 -4.80
CA ASP A 39 -2.23 8.09 -3.84
C ASP A 39 -2.21 9.56 -3.37
N ARG A 40 -2.37 10.52 -4.29
CA ARG A 40 -2.49 11.96 -3.95
C ARG A 40 -3.75 12.29 -3.17
N ASN A 41 -4.83 11.53 -3.40
CA ASN A 41 -6.09 11.68 -2.69
C ASN A 41 -6.17 10.80 -1.43
N LEU A 42 -5.04 10.51 -0.78
CA LEU A 42 -4.97 9.80 0.50
C LEU A 42 -5.64 8.42 0.48
N GLN A 43 -5.49 7.68 -0.62
CA GLN A 43 -6.10 6.36 -0.82
C GLN A 43 -7.64 6.41 -0.83
N VAL A 44 -8.21 7.49 -1.36
CA VAL A 44 -9.66 7.65 -1.56
C VAL A 44 -9.98 7.73 -3.05
N CYS A 45 -10.99 6.99 -3.47
CA CYS A 45 -11.50 7.03 -4.83
C CYS A 45 -12.07 8.42 -5.18
N PRO A 46 -11.53 9.13 -6.17
CA PRO A 46 -11.99 10.48 -6.53
C PRO A 46 -13.39 10.51 -7.16
N LYS A 47 -13.94 9.35 -7.50
CA LYS A 47 -15.22 9.21 -8.24
C LYS A 47 -16.40 8.91 -7.33
N CYS A 48 -16.18 8.10 -6.28
CA CYS A 48 -17.25 7.64 -5.40
C CYS A 48 -16.92 7.74 -3.91
N ASN A 49 -15.82 8.40 -3.52
CA ASN A 49 -15.36 8.52 -2.13
C ASN A 49 -15.16 7.20 -1.38
N TYR A 50 -14.99 6.09 -2.10
CA TYR A 50 -14.60 4.83 -1.47
C TYR A 50 -13.19 4.91 -0.91
N HIS A 51 -13.03 4.56 0.37
CA HIS A 51 -11.74 4.49 1.04
C HIS A 51 -11.08 3.14 0.74
N PHE A 52 -9.92 3.17 0.10
CA PHE A 52 -9.10 1.98 -0.08
C PHE A 52 -8.46 1.58 1.25
N ARG A 53 -8.17 0.28 1.39
CA ARG A 53 -7.45 -0.24 2.54
C ARG A 53 -6.02 0.28 2.51
N ILE A 54 -5.56 0.80 3.64
CA ILE A 54 -4.18 1.18 3.87
C ILE A 54 -3.62 0.45 5.08
N THR A 55 -2.30 0.32 5.13
CA THR A 55 -1.55 -0.24 6.26
C THR A 55 -1.47 0.75 7.42
N ALA A 56 -1.17 0.25 8.62
CA ALA A 56 -0.94 1.11 9.79
C ALA A 56 0.21 2.10 9.55
N SER A 57 1.31 1.64 8.94
CA SER A 57 2.46 2.49 8.60
C SER A 57 2.12 3.58 7.57
N GLU A 58 1.28 3.29 6.58
CA GLU A 58 0.77 4.32 5.66
C GLU A 58 -0.12 5.32 6.38
N ARG A 59 -1.01 4.87 7.27
CA ARG A 59 -1.86 5.76 8.07
C ARG A 59 -1.03 6.70 8.94
N LEU A 60 0.00 6.19 9.61
CA LEU A 60 0.91 6.99 10.44
C LEU A 60 1.56 8.11 9.61
N LYS A 61 2.15 7.77 8.46
CA LYS A 61 2.79 8.74 7.55
C LYS A 61 1.86 9.85 7.05
N LEU A 62 0.56 9.56 6.93
CA LEU A 62 -0.43 10.54 6.48
C LEU A 62 -0.92 11.47 7.59
N LEU A 63 -0.84 11.04 8.85
CA LEU A 63 -1.49 11.72 9.97
C LEU A 63 -0.54 12.54 10.83
N ILE A 64 0.67 12.03 11.07
CA ILE A 64 1.62 12.61 12.03
C ILE A 64 2.65 13.49 11.32
N ASP A 65 3.29 14.36 12.09
CA ASP A 65 4.37 15.21 11.60
C ASP A 65 5.59 14.35 11.20
N PRO A 66 6.31 14.71 10.11
CA PRO A 66 7.48 13.96 9.66
C PRO A 66 8.53 13.81 10.76
N ASN A 67 9.11 12.61 10.89
CA ASN A 67 10.17 12.29 11.87
C ASN A 67 9.77 12.49 13.35
N SER A 68 8.48 12.50 13.68
CA SER A 68 8.00 12.65 15.07
C SER A 68 7.65 11.33 15.77
N PHE A 69 7.52 10.23 15.01
CA PHE A 69 7.07 8.96 15.55
C PHE A 69 8.17 8.25 16.35
N LYS A 70 7.81 7.74 17.52
CA LYS A 70 8.62 6.81 18.29
C LYS A 70 7.73 5.69 18.80
N GLU A 71 8.00 4.48 18.31
CA GLU A 71 7.19 3.31 18.59
C GLU A 71 7.39 2.82 20.02
N PHE A 72 6.32 2.30 20.60
CA PHE A 72 6.33 1.65 21.90
C PHE A 72 6.45 0.15 21.73
N ALA A 73 7.28 -0.44 22.58
CA ALA A 73 7.36 -1.88 22.76
C ALA A 73 7.61 -2.66 21.45
N GLU A 74 8.50 -2.13 20.62
CA GLU A 74 8.93 -2.74 19.36
C GLU A 74 9.34 -4.21 19.53
N ASP A 75 9.87 -4.59 20.70
CA ASP A 75 10.34 -5.95 21.00
C ASP A 75 9.23 -6.94 21.38
N ILE A 76 7.97 -6.50 21.53
CA ILE A 76 6.86 -7.40 21.82
C ILE A 76 6.58 -8.30 20.61
N MET A 77 6.44 -9.59 20.90
CA MET A 77 6.08 -10.61 19.93
C MET A 77 4.92 -11.46 20.47
N PRO A 78 4.00 -11.91 19.60
CA PRO A 78 2.95 -12.84 19.99
C PRO A 78 3.55 -14.18 20.44
N SER A 79 2.88 -14.79 21.42
CA SER A 79 3.18 -16.14 21.90
C SER A 79 1.95 -17.04 21.76
N ASP A 80 2.16 -18.36 21.75
CA ASP A 80 1.10 -19.36 21.65
C ASP A 80 1.05 -20.25 22.91
N PRO A 81 0.59 -19.71 24.05
CA PRO A 81 0.55 -20.46 25.31
C PRO A 81 -0.46 -21.61 25.29
N LEU A 82 -1.44 -21.57 24.37
CA LEU A 82 -2.49 -22.57 24.26
C LEU A 82 -2.14 -23.70 23.29
N GLY A 83 -1.07 -23.55 22.50
CA GLY A 83 -0.78 -24.44 21.38
C GLY A 83 -1.95 -24.50 20.40
N PHE A 84 -2.61 -23.35 20.16
CA PHE A 84 -3.90 -23.31 19.51
C PHE A 84 -3.81 -23.77 18.06
N LYS A 85 -4.74 -24.63 17.66
CA LYS A 85 -4.82 -25.16 16.30
C LYS A 85 -6.25 -25.23 15.83
N ASP A 86 -6.49 -24.64 14.67
CA ASP A 86 -7.73 -24.83 13.90
C ASP A 86 -7.39 -25.60 12.60
N THR A 87 -7.83 -25.12 11.43
CA THR A 87 -7.34 -25.58 10.12
C THR A 87 -5.82 -25.51 10.00
N LYS A 88 -5.17 -24.53 10.66
CA LYS A 88 -3.71 -24.40 10.72
C LYS A 88 -3.26 -24.08 12.16
N PRO A 89 -2.05 -24.48 12.57
CA PRO A 89 -1.47 -24.01 13.83
C PRO A 89 -1.41 -22.48 13.89
N TYR A 90 -1.68 -21.89 15.05
CA TYR A 90 -1.64 -20.43 15.23
C TYR A 90 -0.24 -19.87 14.93
N SER A 91 0.81 -20.56 15.36
CA SER A 91 2.20 -20.21 15.06
C SER A 91 2.51 -20.11 13.56
N GLU A 92 1.96 -21.00 12.73
CA GLU A 92 2.11 -20.92 11.27
C GLU A 92 1.38 -19.71 10.67
N ARG A 93 0.21 -19.37 11.21
CA ARG A 93 -0.54 -18.17 10.80
C ARG A 93 0.26 -16.92 11.11
N LEU A 94 0.77 -16.81 12.34
CA LEU A 94 1.61 -15.69 12.77
C LEU A 94 2.76 -15.47 11.80
N LYS A 95 3.55 -16.51 11.52
CA LYS A 95 4.66 -16.43 10.58
C LYS A 95 4.22 -15.96 9.19
N THR A 96 3.14 -16.54 8.65
CA THR A 96 2.61 -16.17 7.33
C THR A 96 2.18 -14.70 7.26
N TYR A 97 1.51 -14.20 8.31
CA TYR A 97 1.06 -12.81 8.34
C TYR A 97 2.23 -11.86 8.55
N GLN A 98 3.17 -12.16 9.44
CA GLN A 98 4.38 -11.35 9.66
C GLN A 98 5.21 -11.23 8.38
N GLU A 99 5.38 -12.32 7.62
CA GLU A 99 6.05 -12.27 6.31
C GLU A 99 5.29 -11.40 5.29
N LYS A 100 3.95 -11.46 5.31
CA LYS A 100 3.11 -10.72 4.37
C LYS A 100 3.01 -9.23 4.69
N THR A 101 2.95 -8.87 5.96
CA THR A 101 2.75 -7.48 6.40
C THR A 101 4.06 -6.77 6.73
N GLY A 102 5.12 -7.52 7.03
CA GLY A 102 6.35 -6.99 7.61
C GLY A 102 6.18 -6.48 9.04
N GLN A 103 5.05 -6.77 9.69
CA GLN A 103 4.69 -6.28 11.03
C GLN A 103 4.67 -7.43 12.03
N LYS A 104 5.14 -7.17 13.26
CA LYS A 104 5.16 -8.16 14.34
C LYS A 104 3.75 -8.51 14.83
N GLU A 105 2.89 -7.50 14.90
CA GLU A 105 1.52 -7.60 15.41
C GLU A 105 0.56 -6.71 14.59
N ALA A 106 -0.74 -6.82 14.85
CA ALA A 106 -1.77 -6.08 14.12
C ALA A 106 -1.88 -4.57 14.48
N ALA A 107 -1.29 -4.14 15.59
CA ALA A 107 -1.35 -2.75 16.08
C ALA A 107 0.06 -2.18 16.27
N ILE A 108 0.20 -0.86 16.08
CA ILE A 108 1.46 -0.13 16.23
C ILE A 108 1.18 1.06 17.14
N ALA A 109 1.71 1.03 18.36
CA ALA A 109 1.52 2.10 19.34
C ALA A 109 2.77 2.97 19.44
N GLY A 110 2.62 4.26 19.74
CA GLY A 110 3.76 5.15 19.97
C GLY A 110 3.40 6.57 20.34
N GLU A 111 4.43 7.37 20.63
CA GLU A 111 4.33 8.82 20.74
C GLU A 111 4.58 9.48 19.37
N ALA A 112 3.85 10.55 19.08
CA ALA A 112 3.97 11.31 17.84
C ALA A 112 3.57 12.77 18.04
N LYS A 113 3.74 13.59 17.00
CA LYS A 113 3.20 14.95 16.95
C LYS A 113 2.19 15.11 15.83
N ILE A 114 1.14 15.89 16.08
CA ILE A 114 0.24 16.40 15.04
C ILE A 114 0.23 17.92 15.14
N LYS A 115 0.72 18.61 14.10
CA LYS A 115 0.84 20.07 14.07
C LYS A 115 1.60 20.59 15.32
N GLY A 116 2.66 19.89 15.72
CA GLY A 116 3.49 20.21 16.87
C GLY A 116 2.95 19.78 18.24
N MET A 117 1.69 19.33 18.33
CA MET A 117 1.09 18.87 19.59
C MET A 117 1.43 17.41 19.85
N ASP A 118 1.93 17.10 21.05
CA ASP A 118 2.26 15.74 21.48
C ASP A 118 1.00 14.89 21.65
N ILE A 119 1.03 13.68 21.11
CA ILE A 119 -0.05 12.71 21.17
C ILE A 119 0.48 11.28 21.41
N ILE A 120 -0.41 10.42 21.89
CA ILE A 120 -0.24 8.96 21.80
C ILE A 120 -1.14 8.44 20.69
N ILE A 121 -0.61 7.55 19.86
CA ILE A 121 -1.31 6.93 18.74
C ILE A 121 -1.16 5.41 18.79
N VAL A 122 -2.18 4.70 18.30
CA VAL A 122 -2.27 3.23 18.18
C VAL A 122 -2.91 2.85 16.85
#